data_AF-A0A1G0PAJ0-F1
#
_entry.id   AF-A0A1G0PAJ0-F1
#
_cell.length_a   1.000
_cell.length_b   1.000
_cell.length_c   1.000
_cell.angle_alpha   90.00
_cell.angle_beta   90.00
_cell.angle_gamma   90.00
#
_symmetry.space_group_name_H-M   'P 1'
#
loop_
_entity.id
_entity.type
_entity.pdbx_description
1 polymer ?
#
loop_
_entity_poly.entity_id
_entity_poly.type
_entity_poly.pdbx_seq_one_letter_code
_entity_poly.pdbx_strand_id
1 'polypeptide(L)' 'MYKKYYDFFNYSSLIIVFILLVLMLTRSVPTGWFIYFVSFGILLLIVRIILRIYIAIKYSNQKKE' A
#
# COMPACT_ATOMS: atom_id res chain seq x y z
N MET A 1 -2.69 -15.29 13.31
CA MET A 1 -2.38 -13.85 13.51
C MET A 1 -1.97 -13.11 12.23
N TYR A 2 -1.04 -13.62 11.42
CA TYR A 2 -0.53 -12.94 10.20
C TYR A 2 -1.58 -12.45 9.19
N LYS A 3 -2.67 -13.18 8.97
CA LYS A 3 -3.73 -12.79 8.01
C LYS A 3 -4.44 -11.50 8.43
N LYS A 4 -4.72 -11.33 9.73
CA LYS A 4 -5.43 -10.17 10.28
C LYS A 4 -4.59 -8.89 10.16
N TYR A 5 -3.27 -8.99 10.39
CA TYR A 5 -2.34 -7.88 10.17
C TYR A 5 -2.17 -7.55 8.69
N TYR A 6 -2.16 -8.55 7.81
CA TYR A 6 -2.12 -8.31 6.37
C TYR A 6 -3.38 -7.62 5.87
N ASP A 7 -4.56 -8.11 6.25
CA ASP A 7 -5.82 -7.49 5.84
C ASP A 7 -5.87 -6.05 6.35
N PHE A 8 -5.51 -5.82 7.62
CA PHE A 8 -5.42 -4.47 8.19
C PHE A 8 -4.43 -3.57 7.43
N PHE A 9 -3.22 -4.05 7.13
CA PHE A 9 -2.23 -3.28 6.37
C PHE A 9 -2.69 -3.02 4.95
N ASN A 10 -3.32 -3.99 4.30
CA ASN A 10 -3.81 -3.86 2.94
C ASN A 10 -4.97 -2.87 2.85
N TYR A 11 -5.94 -2.90 3.77
CA TYR A 11 -7.04 -1.92 3.80
C TYR A 11 -6.54 -0.53 4.21
N SER A 12 -5.68 -0.43 5.23
CA SER A 12 -5.08 0.85 5.65
C SER A 12 -4.25 1.50 4.55
N SER A 13 -3.44 0.71 3.84
CA SER A 13 -2.67 1.17 2.68
C SER A 13 -3.58 1.77 1.59
N LEU A 14 -4.76 1.18 1.36
CA LEU A 14 -5.72 1.67 0.38
C LEU A 14 -6.28 3.05 0.79
N ILE A 15 -6.61 3.21 2.08
CA ILE A 15 -7.11 4.48 2.64
C ILE A 15 -6.05 5.58 2.51
N ILE A 16 -4.78 5.27 2.83
CA ILE A 16 -3.68 6.24 2.72
C ILE A 16 -3.50 6.70 1.26
N VAL A 17 -3.51 5.76 0.30
CA VAL A 17 -3.43 6.09 -1.13
C VAL A 17 -4.62 6.93 -1.58
N PHE A 18 -5.82 6.64 -1.08
CA PHE A 18 -7.02 7.42 -1.39
C PHE A 18 -6.92 8.86 -0.87
N ILE A 19 -6.48 9.06 0.37
CA ILE A 19 -6.26 10.39 0.96
C ILE A 19 -5.20 11.16 0.16
N LEU A 20 -4.09 10.50 -0.21
CA LEU A 20 -3.05 11.09 -1.05
C LEU A 20 -3.59 11.59 -2.39
N LEU A 21 -4.41 10.77 -3.06
CA LEU A 21 -5.05 11.14 -4.31
C LEU A 21 -6.01 12.32 -4.15
N VAL A 22 -6.80 12.35 -3.07
CA VAL A 22 -7.71 13.46 -2.77
C VAL A 22 -6.92 14.75 -2.53
N LEU A 23 -5.85 14.70 -1.73
CA LEU A 23 -4.98 15.86 -1.45
C LEU A 23 -4.31 16.41 -2.71
N MET A 24 -3.94 15.53 -3.64
CA MET A 24 -3.44 15.93 -4.96
C MET A 24 -4.53 16.55 -5.82
N LEU A 25 -5.73 15.96 -5.83
CA LEU A 25 -6.87 16.41 -6.63
C LEU A 25 -7.37 17.80 -6.19
N THR A 26 -7.46 18.04 -4.89
CA THR A 26 -7.91 19.33 -4.34
C THR A 26 -6.88 20.44 -4.49
N ARG A 27 -5.68 20.14 -5.05
CA ARG A 27 -4.51 21.05 -5.10
C ARG A 27 -4.18 21.66 -3.72
N SER A 28 -4.57 20.99 -2.63
CA SER A 28 -4.20 21.41 -1.27
C SER A 28 -2.70 21.33 -1.03
N VAL A 29 -1.98 20.57 -1.86
CA VAL A 29 -0.54 20.39 -1.76
C VAL A 29 0.19 21.29 -2.76
N PRO A 30 1.20 22.07 -2.33
CA PRO A 30 2.05 22.85 -3.23
C PRO A 30 2.72 21.96 -4.28
N THR A 31 2.85 22.45 -5.51
CA THR A 31 3.46 21.70 -6.63
C THR A 31 4.88 21.20 -6.34
N GLY A 32 5.66 21.93 -5.53
CA GLY A 32 6.98 21.47 -5.08
C GLY A 32 6.96 20.23 -4.17
N TRP A 33 5.85 20.01 -3.46
CA TRP A 33 5.67 18.85 -2.58
C TRP A 33 5.07 17.64 -3.30
N PHE A 34 4.47 17.87 -4.47
CA PHE A 34 3.74 16.86 -5.25
C PHE A 34 4.61 15.63 -5.57
N ILE A 35 5.86 15.84 -5.97
CA ILE A 35 6.83 14.76 -6.24
C ILE A 35 7.09 13.88 -5.03
N TYR A 36 7.17 14.45 -3.83
CA TYR A 36 7.39 13.68 -2.61
C TYR A 36 6.17 12.80 -2.29
N PHE A 37 4.97 13.34 -2.44
CA PHE A 37 3.73 12.56 -2.23
C PHE A 37 3.55 11.47 -3.28
N VAL A 38 3.87 11.74 -4.55
CA VAL A 38 3.85 10.72 -5.61
C VAL A 38 4.88 9.64 -5.32
N SER A 39 6.11 10.01 -4.97
CA SER A 39 7.18 9.08 -4.65
C SER A 39 6.82 8.20 -3.44
N PHE A 40 6.22 8.78 -2.39
CA PHE A 40 5.71 8.03 -1.24
C PHE A 40 4.58 7.06 -1.62
N GLY A 41 3.65 7.49 -2.48
CA GLY A 41 2.59 6.63 -3.02
C GLY A 41 3.14 5.43 -3.80
N ILE A 42 4.16 5.64 -4.63
CA ILE A 42 4.87 4.57 -5.37
C ILE A 42 5.53 3.60 -4.39
N LEU A 43 6.22 4.10 -3.37
CA LEU A 43 6.83 3.29 -2.31
C LEU A 43 5.79 2.40 -1.61
N LEU A 44 4.63 2.97 -1.26
CA LEU A 44 3.54 2.21 -0.66
C LEU A 44 3.03 1.10 -1.59
N LEU A 45 2.92 1.35 -2.90
CA LEU A 45 2.52 0.34 -3.88
C LEU A 45 3.54 -0.81 -3.96
N ILE A 46 4.84 -0.50 -3.97
CA ILE A 46 5.91 -1.50 -3.99
C ILE A 46 5.82 -2.39 -2.74
N VAL A 47 5.71 -1.78 -1.54
CA VAL A 47 5.55 -2.53 -0.28
C VAL A 47 4.31 -3.43 -0.35
N ARG A 48 3.21 -2.94 -0.91
CA ARG A 48 1.98 -3.72 -1.11
C ARG A 48 2.18 -4.95 -2.00
N ILE A 49 2.91 -4.79 -3.10
CA ILE A 49 3.22 -5.88 -4.03
C ILE A 49 4.08 -6.93 -3.33
N ILE A 50 5.12 -6.51 -2.60
CA ILE A 50 6.00 -7.42 -1.86
C ILE A 50 5.21 -8.19 -0.80
N LEU A 51 4.36 -7.52 -0.01
CA LEU A 51 3.52 -8.19 0.98
C LEU A 51 2.57 -9.20 0.34
N ARG A 52 1.94 -8.84 -0.79
CA ARG A 52 1.04 -9.73 -1.54
C ARG A 52 1.80 -10.97 -2.03
N ILE A 53 3.01 -10.80 -2.59
CA ILE A 53 3.85 -11.90 -3.07
C ILE A 53 4.26 -12.80 -1.92
N TYR A 54 4.77 -12.23 -0.82
CA TYR A 54 5.18 -13.01 0.35
C TYR A 54 4.04 -13.89 0.89
N ILE A 55 2.83 -13.35 0.93
CA ILE A 55 1.64 -14.08 1.37
C ILE A 55 1.20 -15.12 0.36
N ALA A 56 1.18 -14.80 -0.94
CA ALA A 56 0.85 -15.77 -1.97
C ALA A 56 1.78 -16.99 -1.90
N ILE A 57 3.09 -16.76 -1.70
CA ILE A 57 4.10 -17.82 -1.54
C ILE A 57 3.86 -18.59 -0.23
N LYS A 58 3.65 -17.90 0.90
CA LYS A 58 3.43 -18.53 2.21
C LYS A 58 2.16 -19.39 2.26
N TYR A 59 1.06 -18.94 1.66
CA TYR A 59 -0.19 -19.71 1.57
C TYR A 59 -0.09 -20.86 0.57
N SER A 60 0.68 -20.72 -0.51
CA SER A 60 0.94 -21.82 -1.45
C SER A 60 1.71 -22.97 -0.80
N ASN A 61 2.69 -22.65 0.06
CA ASN A 61 3.47 -23.66 0.78
C ASN A 61 2.69 -24.37 1.89
N GLN A 62 1.76 -23.69 2.58
CA GLN A 62 0.91 -24.33 3.61
C GLN A 62 -0.11 -25.33 3.07
N LYS A 63 -0.42 -25.34 1.77
CA LYS A 63 -1.36 -26.30 1.18
C LYS A 63 -0.70 -27.63 0.79
N LYS A 64 0.62 -27.74 0.97
CA LYS A 64 1.43 -28.92 0.59
C LYS A 64 1.89 -29.77 1.79
N GLU A 65 1.55 -29.37 3.01
CA GLU A 65 1.66 -30.20 4.22
C GLU A 65 0.28 -30.73 4.61
#